data_AF-A0A167HQK7-F1
#
_entry.id   AF-A0A167HQK7-F1
#
_cell.length_a   1.000
_cell.length_b   1.000
_cell.length_c   1.000
_cell.angle_alpha   90.00
_cell.angle_beta   90.00
_cell.angle_gamma   90.00
#
_symmetry.space_group_name_H-M   'P 1'
#
loop_
_entity.id
_entity.type
_entity.pdbx_description
1 polymer ?
#
loop_
_entity_poly.entity_id
_entity_poly.type
_entity_poly.pdbx_seq_one_letter_code
_entity_poly.pdbx_strand_id
1 'polypeptide(L)'
;MPELPVFTTATAVDEGVDTAVLQTGDSSLTQAVLLDWMGQQPIAFHRIYVDISGSVTAAVWLSMVLSHMASGLSQIDAQRIYRFTLGRTQCEAETGLTDAEQRKAHRLLVKAGILFVRYPNKSEAHSATTHTPSFQLDLRKLTALLLTRSEGLADMLRASATLAPALDVPALERNALERAARRRA
;
A
#
# COMPACT_ATOMS: atom_id res chain seq x y z
N MET A 1 -1.30 -0.89 42.95
CA MET A 1 -2.64 -0.92 42.33
C MET A 1 -3.14 0.52 42.33
N PRO A 2 -3.20 1.20 41.18
CA PRO A 2 -3.79 2.54 41.11
C PRO A 2 -5.29 2.42 40.81
N GLU A 3 -6.10 3.21 41.50
CA GLU A 3 -7.56 3.22 41.41
C GLU A 3 -8.06 3.84 40.11
N LEU A 4 -9.20 3.34 39.63
CA LEU A 4 -9.93 3.87 38.46
C LEU A 4 -10.79 5.08 38.87
N PRO A 5 -10.94 6.10 38.02
CA PRO A 5 -11.81 7.24 38.31
C PRO A 5 -13.29 6.86 38.19
N VAL A 6 -14.08 7.24 39.19
CA VAL A 6 -15.55 7.14 39.21
C VAL A 6 -16.11 8.32 38.43
N PHE A 7 -16.91 8.04 37.40
CA PHE A 7 -17.63 9.07 36.65
C PHE A 7 -19.02 9.30 37.27
N THR A 8 -19.20 10.49 37.84
CA THR A 8 -20.49 10.99 38.32
C THR A 8 -21.42 11.29 37.15
N THR A 9 -22.63 10.74 37.20
CA THR A 9 -23.73 11.04 36.27
C THR A 9 -24.31 12.42 36.58
N ALA A 10 -24.25 13.35 35.62
CA ALA A 10 -25.00 14.60 35.65
C ALA A 10 -25.88 14.70 34.41
N THR A 11 -27.16 14.36 34.63
CA THR A 11 -28.40 14.99 34.14
C THR A 11 -28.39 15.80 32.83
N ALA A 12 -29.29 15.35 31.95
CA ALA A 12 -29.75 16.00 30.74
C ALA A 12 -30.34 17.41 30.98
N VAL A 13 -30.08 18.32 30.04
CA VAL A 13 -31.02 19.37 29.63
C VAL A 13 -30.95 19.54 28.11
N ASP A 14 -32.15 19.56 27.55
CA ASP A 14 -32.66 19.78 26.20
C ASP A 14 -32.04 20.96 25.42
N GLU A 15 -31.77 20.77 24.12
CA GLU A 15 -32.42 21.50 23.02
C GLU A 15 -31.78 21.12 21.66
N GLY A 16 -32.63 20.81 20.68
CA GLY A 16 -32.26 20.18 19.42
C GLY A 16 -31.48 21.09 18.46
N VAL A 17 -30.39 20.53 17.90
CA VAL A 17 -29.78 20.95 16.64
C VAL A 17 -29.27 19.71 15.90
N ASP A 18 -29.90 19.42 14.75
CA ASP A 18 -29.46 18.61 13.61
C ASP A 18 -28.37 17.54 13.83
N THR A 19 -28.80 16.34 14.23
CA THR A 19 -27.98 15.14 14.43
C THR A 19 -27.59 14.38 13.15
N ALA A 20 -27.68 14.98 11.96
CA ALA A 20 -27.55 14.23 10.70
C ALA A 20 -26.25 14.45 9.90
N VAL A 21 -25.34 15.36 10.30
CA VAL A 21 -24.19 15.73 9.43
C VAL A 21 -22.80 15.42 10.03
N LEU A 22 -22.69 14.97 11.28
CA LEU A 22 -21.37 14.77 11.92
C LEU A 22 -20.91 13.32 12.08
N GLN A 23 -21.73 12.30 11.79
CA GLN A 23 -21.38 10.93 12.18
C GLN A 23 -20.45 10.15 11.22
N THR A 24 -20.06 10.70 10.07
CA THR A 24 -19.20 9.95 9.12
C THR A 24 -17.72 10.35 9.18
N GLY A 25 -17.38 11.49 9.77
CA GLY A 25 -15.98 11.97 9.87
C GLY A 25 -15.22 11.43 11.09
N ASP A 26 -15.92 11.19 12.20
CA ASP A 26 -15.29 10.80 13.47
C ASP A 26 -14.77 9.36 13.45
N SER A 27 -15.39 8.46 12.68
CA SER A 27 -14.97 7.06 12.66
C SER A 27 -13.59 6.85 12.04
N SER A 28 -13.23 7.59 10.98
CA SER A 28 -11.91 7.46 10.36
C SER A 28 -10.80 8.14 11.17
N LEU A 29 -11.09 9.29 11.80
CA LEU A 29 -10.14 9.98 12.67
C LEU A 29 -9.88 9.16 13.93
N THR A 30 -10.93 8.61 14.55
CA THR A 30 -10.84 7.76 15.74
C THR A 30 -10.15 6.43 15.43
N GLN A 31 -10.37 5.85 14.24
CA GLN A 31 -9.62 4.67 13.76
C GLN A 31 -8.14 4.99 13.48
N ALA A 32 -7.84 6.14 12.87
CA ALA A 32 -6.46 6.57 12.63
C ALA A 32 -5.70 6.82 13.94
N VAL A 33 -6.36 7.43 14.94
CA VAL A 33 -5.82 7.63 16.29
C VAL A 33 -5.65 6.30 17.04
N LEU A 34 -6.56 5.34 16.87
CA LEU A 34 -6.41 3.97 17.40
C LEU A 34 -5.23 3.21 16.77
N LEU A 35 -5.01 3.37 15.47
CA LEU A 35 -3.87 2.78 14.76
C LEU A 35 -2.55 3.40 15.22
N ASP A 36 -2.53 4.72 15.43
CA ASP A 36 -1.41 5.46 16.02
C ASP A 36 -1.14 4.99 17.47
N TRP A 37 -2.18 4.74 18.25
CA TRP A 37 -2.11 4.18 19.61
C TRP A 37 -1.63 2.72 19.67
N MET A 38 -1.84 1.93 18.63
CA MET A 38 -1.29 0.57 18.49
C MET A 38 0.19 0.55 18.05
N GLY A 39 0.82 1.72 17.90
CA GLY A 39 2.28 1.88 17.82
C GLY A 39 2.92 1.46 16.48
N GLN A 40 2.12 1.23 15.44
CA GLN A 40 2.61 0.91 14.11
C GLN A 40 2.04 1.93 13.12
N GLN A 41 2.92 2.74 12.55
CA GLN A 41 2.54 3.70 11.51
C GLN A 41 1.86 2.94 10.36
N PRO A 42 0.67 3.36 9.88
CA PRO A 42 -0.04 2.63 8.84
C PRO A 42 0.80 2.55 7.55
N ILE A 43 0.97 1.32 7.04
CA ILE A 43 1.74 1.06 5.83
C ILE A 43 0.85 1.25 4.61
N ALA A 44 1.18 2.21 3.75
CA ALA A 44 0.53 2.33 2.46
C ALA A 44 0.90 1.12 1.57
N PHE A 45 -0.08 0.29 1.21
CA PHE A 45 0.12 -0.83 0.29
C PHE A 45 -0.55 -0.55 -1.05
N HIS A 46 0.24 -0.59 -2.12
CA HIS A 46 -0.26 -0.43 -3.49
C HIS A 46 -0.16 -1.75 -4.25
N ARG A 47 -1.32 -2.37 -4.54
CA ARG A 47 -1.41 -3.66 -5.24
C ARG A 47 -0.68 -3.67 -6.59
N ILE A 48 -0.67 -2.54 -7.31
CA ILE A 48 0.00 -2.43 -8.61
C ILE A 48 1.50 -2.78 -8.56
N TYR A 49 2.16 -2.59 -7.40
CA TYR A 49 3.55 -2.98 -7.24
C TYR A 49 3.75 -4.50 -7.09
N VAL A 50 2.70 -5.24 -6.75
CA VAL A 50 2.72 -6.71 -6.79
C VAL A 50 2.81 -7.18 -8.24
N ASP A 51 2.14 -6.51 -9.17
CA ASP A 51 2.17 -6.89 -10.59
C ASP A 51 3.53 -6.61 -11.25
N ILE A 52 4.33 -5.74 -10.63
CA ILE A 52 5.71 -5.42 -11.03
C ILE A 52 6.70 -6.38 -10.41
N SER A 53 6.61 -6.61 -9.09
CA SER A 53 7.60 -7.38 -8.33
C SER A 53 7.28 -8.88 -8.23
N GLY A 54 6.04 -9.27 -8.51
CA GLY A 54 5.50 -10.62 -8.31
C GLY A 54 5.33 -11.01 -6.84
N SER A 55 5.41 -10.06 -5.89
CA SER A 55 5.37 -10.37 -4.46
C SER A 55 4.81 -9.25 -3.61
N VAL A 56 3.97 -9.63 -2.64
CA VAL A 56 3.40 -8.70 -1.64
C VAL A 56 4.50 -8.05 -0.81
N THR A 57 5.50 -8.81 -0.34
CA THR A 57 6.57 -8.25 0.51
C THR A 57 7.41 -7.23 -0.26
N ALA A 58 7.69 -7.49 -1.54
CA ALA A 58 8.39 -6.55 -2.40
C ALA A 58 7.56 -5.29 -2.69
N ALA A 59 6.24 -5.43 -2.85
CA ALA A 59 5.33 -4.31 -3.04
C ALA A 59 5.19 -3.42 -1.79
N VAL A 60 5.10 -4.04 -0.61
CA VAL A 60 5.11 -3.34 0.69
C VAL A 60 6.40 -2.55 0.85
N TRP A 61 7.54 -3.20 0.66
CA TRP A 61 8.85 -2.56 0.76
C TRP A 61 8.98 -1.38 -0.22
N LEU A 62 8.58 -1.57 -1.48
CA LEU A 62 8.61 -0.52 -2.49
C LEU A 62 7.68 0.65 -2.13
N SER A 63 6.51 0.38 -1.56
CA SER A 63 5.57 1.43 -1.16
C SER A 63 6.14 2.31 -0.05
N MET A 64 6.78 1.72 0.96
CA MET A 64 7.49 2.46 2.02
C MET A 64 8.58 3.36 1.42
N VAL A 65 9.43 2.84 0.52
CA VAL A 65 10.49 3.63 -0.12
C VAL A 65 9.93 4.81 -0.90
N LEU A 66 8.84 4.62 -1.64
CA LEU A 66 8.20 5.71 -2.38
C LEU A 66 7.52 6.73 -1.46
N SER A 67 6.99 6.30 -0.31
CA SER A 67 6.48 7.20 0.73
C SER A 67 7.59 8.08 1.31
N HIS A 68 8.77 7.49 1.58
CA HIS A 68 9.95 8.25 2.03
C HIS A 68 10.44 9.23 0.97
N MET A 69 10.39 8.82 -0.31
CA MET A 69 10.74 9.69 -1.42
C MET A 69 9.79 10.88 -1.55
N ALA A 70 8.49 10.69 -1.31
CA ALA A 70 7.49 11.75 -1.39
C ALA A 70 7.58 12.74 -0.21
N SER A 71 7.94 12.25 0.98
CA SER A 71 8.03 13.05 2.21
C SER A 71 9.37 13.77 2.39
N GLY A 72 10.42 13.34 1.69
CA GLY A 72 11.78 13.86 1.84
C GLY A 72 12.19 14.90 0.80
N LEU A 73 13.25 15.66 1.10
CA LEU A 73 14.04 16.40 0.11
C LEU A 73 14.91 15.41 -0.69
N SER A 74 14.26 14.50 -1.40
CA SER A 74 14.95 13.40 -2.08
C SER A 74 15.73 13.90 -3.29
N GLN A 75 17.04 13.65 -3.29
CA GLN A 75 17.90 13.90 -4.45
C GLN A 75 17.66 12.84 -5.52
N ILE A 76 16.68 13.10 -6.39
CA ILE A 76 16.52 12.37 -7.65
C ILE A 76 17.53 12.97 -8.63
N ASP A 77 18.45 12.15 -9.14
CA ASP A 77 19.43 12.63 -10.11
C ASP A 77 18.80 12.91 -11.50
N ALA A 78 19.56 13.53 -12.41
CA ALA A 78 19.12 13.79 -13.78
C ALA A 78 18.75 12.50 -14.53
N GLN A 79 19.32 11.37 -14.11
CA GLN A 79 19.04 10.02 -14.60
C GLN A 79 17.75 9.44 -14.02
N ARG A 80 17.03 10.18 -13.16
CA ARG A 80 15.81 9.75 -12.45
C ARG A 80 16.05 8.51 -11.58
N ILE A 81 17.25 8.41 -11.02
CA ILE A 81 17.61 7.39 -10.05
C ILE A 81 17.48 8.02 -8.67
N TYR A 82 16.69 7.37 -7.81
CA TYR A 82 16.58 7.74 -6.42
C TYR A 82 17.58 6.93 -5.59
N ARG A 83 18.55 7.61 -4.97
CA ARG A 83 19.61 6.98 -4.16
C ARG A 83 19.34 7.23 -2.69
N PHE A 84 19.36 6.17 -1.89
CA PHE A 84 19.08 6.26 -0.46
C PHE A 84 19.78 5.15 0.30
N THR A 85 19.87 5.32 1.61
CA THR A 85 20.30 4.29 2.56
C THR A 85 19.15 3.99 3.48
N LEU A 86 18.92 2.72 3.77
CA LEU A 86 17.84 2.32 4.68
C LEU A 86 18.33 1.23 5.64
N GLY A 87 18.14 1.48 6.94
CA GLY A 87 18.49 0.53 7.99
C GLY A 87 17.56 -0.68 8.00
N ARG A 88 18.11 -1.86 8.29
CA ARG A 88 17.31 -3.10 8.38
C ARG A 88 16.26 -3.05 9.48
N THR A 89 16.66 -2.55 10.66
CA THR A 89 15.79 -2.39 11.82
C THR A 89 14.71 -1.33 11.59
N GLN A 90 15.07 -0.24 10.91
CA GLN A 90 14.12 0.79 10.49
C GLN A 90 13.07 0.20 9.54
N CYS A 91 13.52 -0.51 8.50
CA CYS A 91 12.62 -1.16 7.56
C CYS A 91 11.69 -2.16 8.24
N GLU A 92 12.18 -2.95 9.19
CA GLU A 92 11.38 -3.91 9.95
C GLU A 92 10.34 -3.21 10.82
N ALA A 93 10.71 -2.13 11.50
CA ALA A 93 9.79 -1.35 12.33
C ALA A 93 8.67 -0.68 11.52
N GLU A 94 8.99 -0.22 10.30
CA GLU A 94 8.03 0.47 9.43
C GLU A 94 7.17 -0.49 8.61
N THR A 95 7.65 -1.68 8.25
CA THR A 95 6.92 -2.59 7.34
C THR A 95 6.47 -3.91 7.98
N GLY A 96 6.98 -4.23 9.17
CA GLY A 96 6.83 -5.55 9.78
C GLY A 96 7.58 -6.68 9.05
N LEU A 97 8.36 -6.38 8.00
CA LEU A 97 9.09 -7.39 7.23
C LEU A 97 10.39 -7.78 7.95
N THR A 98 10.57 -9.08 8.16
CA THR A 98 11.80 -9.64 8.72
C THR A 98 13.00 -9.43 7.78
N ASP A 99 14.23 -9.49 8.29
CA ASP A 99 15.46 -9.36 7.48
C ASP A 99 15.52 -10.37 6.31
N ALA A 100 14.97 -11.59 6.49
CA ALA A 100 14.87 -12.59 5.44
C ALA A 100 13.90 -12.18 4.33
N GLU A 101 12.74 -11.62 4.70
CA GLU A 101 11.73 -11.13 3.78
C GLU A 101 12.19 -9.87 3.04
N GLN A 102 12.86 -8.95 3.74
CA GLN A 102 13.50 -7.78 3.13
C GLN A 102 14.51 -8.21 2.05
N ARG A 103 15.42 -9.15 2.36
CA ARG A 103 16.37 -9.67 1.36
C ARG A 103 15.69 -10.36 0.19
N LYS A 104 14.56 -11.05 0.41
CA LYS A 104 13.77 -11.66 -0.66
C LYS A 104 13.14 -10.57 -1.53
N ALA A 105 12.53 -9.55 -0.92
CA ALA A 105 11.96 -8.39 -1.60
C ALA A 105 13.00 -7.69 -2.46
N HIS A 106 14.17 -7.37 -1.91
CA HIS A 106 15.27 -6.75 -2.65
C HIS A 106 15.67 -7.57 -3.88
N ARG A 107 15.81 -8.89 -3.74
CA ARG A 107 16.16 -9.78 -4.88
C ARG A 107 15.09 -9.75 -5.97
N LEU A 108 13.82 -9.69 -5.62
CA LEU A 108 12.72 -9.62 -6.59
C LEU A 108 12.70 -8.28 -7.32
N LEU A 109 12.92 -7.17 -6.61
CA LEU A 109 12.99 -5.83 -7.21
C LEU A 109 14.24 -5.66 -8.10
N VAL A 110 15.36 -6.27 -7.72
CA VAL A 110 16.57 -6.37 -8.56
C VAL A 110 16.28 -7.20 -9.81
N LYS A 111 15.59 -8.34 -9.66
CA LYS A 111 15.19 -9.18 -10.80
C LYS A 111 14.24 -8.44 -11.76
N ALA A 112 13.34 -7.63 -11.22
CA ALA A 112 12.48 -6.73 -12.01
C ALA A 112 13.26 -5.56 -12.65
N GLY A 113 14.54 -5.40 -12.32
CA GLY A 113 15.44 -4.41 -12.91
C GLY A 113 15.25 -2.98 -12.40
N ILE A 114 14.37 -2.77 -11.42
CA ILE A 114 14.04 -1.45 -10.87
C ILE A 114 14.89 -1.06 -9.67
N LEU A 115 15.55 -2.03 -9.02
CA LEU A 115 16.37 -1.79 -7.84
C LEU A 115 17.80 -2.26 -8.05
N PHE A 116 18.76 -1.47 -7.59
CA PHE A 116 20.14 -1.91 -7.35
C PHE A 116 20.46 -1.79 -5.86
N VAL A 117 21.12 -2.81 -5.32
CA VAL A 117 21.44 -2.88 -3.89
C VAL A 117 22.92 -3.20 -3.70
N ARG A 118 23.59 -2.46 -2.83
CA ARG A 118 24.94 -2.76 -2.37
C ARG A 118 24.92 -2.91 -0.86
N TYR A 119 25.21 -4.12 -0.39
CA TYR A 119 25.39 -4.39 1.03
C TYR A 119 26.85 -4.13 1.42
N PRO A 120 27.11 -3.57 2.60
CA PRO A 120 28.48 -3.38 3.08
C PRO A 120 29.18 -4.72 3.30
N ASN A 121 30.47 -4.77 2.99
CA ASN A 121 31.30 -5.96 3.19
C ASN A 121 31.76 -6.09 4.64
N LYS A 122 32.01 -7.32 5.11
CA LYS A 122 32.52 -7.59 6.47
C LYS A 122 33.86 -6.90 6.77
N SER A 123 34.67 -6.57 5.76
CA SER A 123 35.94 -5.86 5.92
C SER A 123 35.77 -4.36 6.18
N GLU A 124 34.71 -3.76 5.66
CA GLU A 124 34.39 -2.31 5.77
C GLU A 124 33.63 -1.99 7.07
N ALA A 125 33.23 -3.02 7.83
CA ALA A 125 32.45 -2.96 9.06
C ALA A 125 33.17 -2.31 10.27
N HIS A 126 34.47 -2.04 10.17
CA HIS A 126 35.27 -1.43 11.24
C HIS A 126 35.06 0.09 11.36
N SER A 127 34.44 0.72 10.36
CA SER A 127 34.00 2.12 10.47
C SER A 127 32.56 2.15 10.95
N ALA A 128 32.30 2.78 12.10
CA ALA A 128 31.00 2.83 12.78
C ALA A 128 29.84 3.40 11.93
N THR A 129 30.14 3.94 10.75
CA THR A 129 29.21 4.64 9.86
C THR A 129 28.64 3.76 8.73
N THR A 130 29.15 2.53 8.52
CA THR A 130 28.98 1.80 7.23
C THR A 130 28.29 0.43 7.35
N HIS A 131 27.25 0.27 8.20
CA HIS A 131 26.48 -0.99 8.27
C HIS A 131 25.16 -0.96 7.49
N THR A 132 24.84 0.17 6.87
CA THR A 132 23.56 0.38 6.17
C THR A 132 23.71 0.09 4.68
N PRO A 133 22.87 -0.76 4.07
CA PRO A 133 22.88 -0.97 2.64
C PRO A 133 22.54 0.31 1.88
N SER A 134 23.22 0.52 0.75
CA SER A 134 22.91 1.60 -0.18
C SER A 134 22.05 1.07 -1.33
N PHE A 135 21.00 1.81 -1.66
CA PHE A 135 20.00 1.47 -2.66
C PHE A 135 19.96 2.51 -3.78
N GLN A 136 19.60 2.04 -4.97
CA GLN A 136 19.32 2.88 -6.12
C GLN A 136 18.05 2.38 -6.79
N LEU A 137 17.01 3.21 -6.80
CA LEU A 137 15.72 2.91 -7.42
C LEU A 137 15.64 3.64 -8.77
N ASP A 138 15.48 2.87 -9.85
CA ASP A 138 15.33 3.40 -11.21
C ASP A 138 13.86 3.74 -11.46
N LEU A 139 13.54 5.04 -11.35
CA LEU A 139 12.17 5.52 -11.52
C LEU A 139 11.71 5.43 -12.98
N ARG A 140 12.62 5.48 -13.96
CA ARG A 140 12.25 5.37 -15.38
C ARG A 140 11.74 3.98 -15.69
N LYS A 141 12.47 2.96 -15.24
CA LYS A 141 12.03 1.57 -15.39
C LYS A 141 10.77 1.29 -14.61
N LEU A 142 10.66 1.80 -13.38
CA LEU A 142 9.42 1.66 -12.60
C LEU A 142 8.23 2.26 -13.34
N THR A 143 8.34 3.50 -13.83
CA THR A 143 7.27 4.15 -14.61
C THR A 143 6.97 3.39 -15.90
N ALA A 144 7.98 2.93 -16.63
CA ALA A 144 7.77 2.13 -17.84
C ALA A 144 6.98 0.84 -17.54
N LEU A 145 7.34 0.12 -16.48
CA LEU A 145 6.62 -1.08 -16.06
C LEU A 145 5.18 -0.77 -15.61
N LEU A 146 4.96 0.34 -14.91
CA LEU A 146 3.61 0.79 -14.56
C LEU A 146 2.77 1.10 -15.79
N LEU A 147 3.34 1.80 -16.78
CA LEU A 147 2.67 2.15 -18.02
C LEU A 147 2.32 0.91 -18.84
N THR A 148 3.27 -0.01 -19.06
CA THR A 148 3.01 -1.28 -19.78
C THR A 148 1.93 -2.11 -19.10
N ARG A 149 1.85 -2.10 -17.75
CA ARG A 149 0.75 -2.77 -17.04
C ARG A 149 -0.58 -2.05 -17.22
N SER A 150 -0.57 -0.72 -17.24
CA SER A 150 -1.78 0.08 -17.46
C SER A 150 -2.33 -0.06 -18.88
N GLU A 151 -1.48 -0.28 -19.89
CA GLU A 151 -1.91 -0.55 -21.27
C GLU A 151 -2.78 -1.81 -21.34
N GLY A 152 -2.35 -2.91 -20.71
CA GLY A 152 -3.14 -4.13 -20.64
C GLY A 152 -4.49 -3.92 -19.91
N LEU A 153 -4.52 -3.07 -18.88
CA LEU A 153 -5.77 -2.71 -18.21
C LEU A 153 -6.68 -1.86 -19.11
N ALA A 154 -6.12 -0.88 -19.82
CA ALA A 154 -6.86 -0.05 -20.76
C ALA A 154 -7.39 -0.87 -21.94
N ASP A 155 -6.64 -1.86 -22.43
CA ASP A 155 -7.08 -2.81 -23.45
C ASP A 155 -8.22 -3.70 -22.92
N MET A 156 -8.11 -4.20 -21.69
CA MET A 156 -9.19 -4.95 -21.03
C MET A 156 -10.46 -4.09 -20.84
N LEU A 157 -10.31 -2.83 -20.44
CA LEU A 157 -11.44 -1.88 -20.32
C LEU A 157 -12.08 -1.56 -21.67
N ARG A 158 -11.27 -1.40 -22.73
CA ARG A 158 -11.80 -1.19 -24.09
C ARG A 158 -12.51 -2.44 -24.59
N ALA A 159 -11.95 -3.63 -24.38
CA ALA A 159 -12.57 -4.91 -24.72
C ALA A 159 -13.90 -5.11 -23.96
N SER A 160 -13.93 -4.83 -22.66
CA SER A 160 -15.17 -4.91 -21.87
C SER A 160 -16.20 -3.87 -22.29
N ALA A 161 -15.77 -2.63 -22.61
CA ALA A 161 -16.64 -1.59 -23.15
C ALA A 161 -17.22 -1.96 -24.53
N THR A 162 -16.49 -2.71 -25.37
CA THR A 162 -17.03 -3.23 -26.63
C THR A 162 -18.01 -4.39 -26.45
N LEU A 163 -17.90 -5.14 -25.34
CA LEU A 163 -18.86 -6.19 -24.96
C LEU A 163 -20.12 -5.62 -24.29
N ALA A 164 -20.02 -4.46 -23.63
CA ALA A 164 -21.14 -3.80 -22.96
C ALA A 164 -22.36 -3.51 -23.87
N PRO A 165 -22.23 -3.03 -25.13
CA PRO A 165 -23.38 -2.84 -26.01
C PRO A 165 -24.02 -4.14 -26.52
N ALA A 166 -23.37 -5.29 -26.37
CA ALA A 166 -23.89 -6.60 -26.79
C ALA A 166 -24.63 -7.36 -25.65
N LEU A 167 -24.52 -6.89 -24.41
CA LEU A 167 -25.17 -7.48 -23.25
C LEU A 167 -26.50 -6.76 -22.96
N ASP A 168 -27.60 -7.31 -23.46
CA ASP A 168 -28.94 -6.97 -22.98
C ASP A 168 -29.13 -7.60 -21.58
N VAL A 169 -28.60 -6.90 -20.56
CA VAL A 169 -28.69 -7.30 -19.15
C VAL A 169 -30.13 -7.58 -18.72
N PRO A 170 -31.15 -6.78 -19.09
CA PRO A 170 -32.55 -7.10 -18.85
C PRO A 170 -33.03 -8.42 -19.49
N ALA A 171 -32.58 -8.77 -20.69
CA ALA A 171 -32.91 -10.07 -21.30
C ALA A 171 -32.22 -11.24 -20.58
N LEU A 172 -30.98 -11.05 -20.13
CA LEU A 172 -30.23 -12.07 -19.39
C LEU A 172 -30.87 -12.37 -18.03
N GLU A 173 -31.35 -11.33 -17.32
CA GLU A 173 -32.06 -11.44 -16.06
C GLU A 173 -33.41 -12.16 -16.21
N ARG A 174 -34.20 -11.82 -17.24
CA ARG A 174 -35.43 -12.55 -17.58
C ARG A 174 -35.18 -14.05 -17.81
N ASN A 175 -34.16 -14.37 -18.61
CA ASN A 175 -33.76 -15.74 -18.88
C ASN A 175 -33.25 -16.48 -17.62
N ALA A 176 -32.63 -15.78 -16.68
CA ALA A 176 -32.17 -16.36 -15.41
C ALA A 176 -33.34 -16.66 -14.46
N LEU A 177 -34.31 -15.75 -14.37
CA LEU A 177 -35.52 -15.93 -13.57
C LEU A 177 -36.39 -17.08 -14.11
N GLU A 178 -36.56 -17.17 -15.43
CA GLU A 178 -37.28 -18.28 -16.06
C GLU A 178 -36.62 -19.64 -15.78
N ARG A 179 -35.29 -19.71 -15.84
CA ARG A 179 -34.54 -20.93 -15.50
C ARG A 179 -34.66 -21.29 -14.03
N ALA A 180 -34.72 -20.31 -13.13
CA ALA A 180 -34.92 -20.53 -11.71
C ALA A 180 -36.34 -21.02 -11.38
N ALA A 181 -37.36 -20.49 -12.07
CA ALA A 181 -38.75 -20.92 -11.92
C ALA A 181 -38.96 -22.37 -12.36
N ARG A 182 -38.35 -22.78 -13.49
CA ARG A 182 -38.42 -24.17 -14.00
C ARG A 182 -37.73 -25.20 -13.13
N ARG A 183 -36.82 -24.80 -12.22
CA ARG A 183 -36.17 -25.70 -11.26
C ARG A 183 -36.94 -25.89 -9.95
N ARG A 184 -37.96 -25.07 -9.72
CA ARG A 184 -38.80 -25.10 -8.51
C ARG A 184 -40.18 -25.75 -8.73
N ALA A 185 -40.54 -26.01 -9.99
CA ALA A 185 -41.71 -26.78 -10.38
C ALA A 185 -41.30 -28.25 -10.60
#